data_AF-Q9U9C2-F1
#
_entry.id   AF-Q9U9C2-F1
#
_cell.length_a   1.000
_cell.length_b   1.000
_cell.length_c   1.000
_cell.angle_alpha   90.00
_cell.angle_beta   90.00
_cell.angle_gamma   90.00
#
_symmetry.space_group_name_H-M   'P 1'
#
loop_
_entity.id
_entity.type
_entity.pdbx_description
1 polymer ?
#
loop_
_entity_poly.entity_id
_entity_poly.type
_entity_poly.pdbx_seq_one_letter_code
_entity_poly.pdbx_strand_id
1 'polypeptide(L)'
;IQEKLYAEIMENEANTSGKFDYNSIQNLTYLDCVISEALRLWPLPVGLDRMCVRDYNMGRANEKSKKDFIIRKGEGIVVPVYSIHHDPEYFPEPYKFDPDRFSEENKHNIKPMTYIPFGV
;
A
#
# COMPACT_ATOMS: atom_id res chain seq x y z
N ILE A 1 10.77 -5.49 -16.41
CA ILE A 1 9.42 -5.61 -15.77
C ILE A 1 8.43 -6.27 -16.73
N GLN A 2 8.07 -5.63 -17.85
CA GLN A 2 7.11 -6.20 -18.81
C GLN A 2 7.48 -7.60 -19.31
N GLU A 3 8.74 -7.83 -19.70
CA GLU A 3 9.22 -9.15 -20.14
C GLU A 3 9.13 -10.22 -19.04
N LYS A 4 9.46 -9.86 -17.79
CA LYS A 4 9.36 -10.76 -16.61
C LYS A 4 7.91 -11.14 -16.33
N LEU A 5 6.99 -10.17 -16.39
CA LEU A 5 5.56 -10.41 -16.23
C LEU A 5 4.99 -11.27 -17.37
N TYR A 6 5.38 -10.97 -18.61
CA TYR A 6 4.96 -11.78 -19.75
C TYR A 6 5.45 -13.23 -19.61
N ALA A 7 6.70 -13.45 -19.21
CA ALA A 7 7.24 -14.78 -18.99
C ALA A 7 6.43 -15.57 -17.93
N GLU A 8 6.09 -14.95 -16.80
CA GLU A 8 5.25 -15.58 -15.76
C GLU A 8 3.86 -15.96 -16.31
N ILE A 9 3.21 -15.04 -17.05
CA ILE A 9 1.89 -15.29 -17.65
C ILE A 9 1.95 -16.47 -18.63
N MET A 10 2.97 -16.50 -19.50
CA MET A 10 3.14 -17.58 -20.47
C MET A 10 3.46 -18.92 -19.81
N GLU A 11 4.26 -18.92 -18.74
CA GLU A 11 4.54 -20.14 -17.96
C GLU A 11 3.26 -20.69 -17.31
N ASN A 12 2.45 -19.82 -16.70
CA ASN A 12 1.17 -20.22 -16.15
C ASN A 12 0.20 -20.74 -17.23
N GLU A 13 0.15 -20.10 -18.41
CA GLU A 13 -0.66 -20.57 -19.54
C GLU A 13 -0.28 -21.98 -19.96
N ALA A 14 1.02 -22.26 -20.09
CA ALA A 14 1.53 -23.59 -20.44
C ALA A 14 1.15 -24.64 -19.37
N ASN A 15 1.28 -24.29 -18.08
CA ASN A 15 0.98 -25.19 -16.97
C ASN A 15 -0.53 -25.47 -16.79
N THR A 16 -1.39 -24.55 -17.23
CA THR A 16 -2.85 -24.64 -17.08
C THR A 16 -3.56 -25.09 -18.36
N SER A 17 -2.82 -25.42 -19.42
CA SER A 17 -3.39 -25.73 -20.75
C SER A 17 -4.30 -24.62 -21.27
N GLY A 18 -3.89 -23.36 -21.08
CA GLY A 18 -4.64 -22.17 -21.54
C GLY A 18 -5.81 -21.75 -20.66
N LYS A 19 -5.96 -22.29 -19.45
CA LYS A 19 -7.06 -21.93 -18.54
C LYS A 19 -6.65 -20.80 -17.59
N PHE A 20 -7.27 -19.63 -17.78
CA PHE A 20 -7.22 -18.51 -16.83
C PHE A 20 -8.48 -18.50 -15.97
N ASP A 21 -8.52 -19.36 -14.95
CA ASP A 21 -9.55 -19.34 -13.92
C ASP A 21 -9.09 -18.61 -12.65
N TYR A 22 -10.01 -18.44 -11.70
CA TYR A 22 -9.74 -17.74 -10.45
C TYR A 22 -8.49 -18.28 -9.73
N ASN A 23 -8.32 -19.61 -9.66
CA ASN A 23 -7.21 -20.22 -8.94
C ASN A 23 -5.89 -20.03 -9.67
N SER A 24 -5.88 -20.11 -11.00
CA SER A 24 -4.68 -19.89 -11.81
C SER A 24 -4.12 -18.47 -11.66
N ILE A 25 -5.00 -17.46 -11.58
CA ILE A 25 -4.58 -16.06 -11.45
C ILE A 25 -3.96 -15.80 -10.07
N GLN A 26 -4.43 -16.48 -9.03
CA GLN A 26 -3.85 -16.38 -7.67
C GLN A 26 -2.39 -16.87 -7.62
N ASN A 27 -1.93 -17.65 -8.60
CA ASN A 27 -0.55 -18.15 -8.66
C ASN A 27 0.42 -17.18 -9.37
N LEU A 28 -0.08 -16.12 -10.00
CA LEU A 28 0.73 -15.11 -10.69
C LEU A 28 1.30 -14.11 -9.68
N THR A 29 2.35 -14.51 -8.96
CA THR A 29 2.89 -13.73 -7.84
C THR A 29 3.56 -12.44 -8.28
N TYR A 30 4.23 -12.42 -9.42
CA TYR A 30 4.83 -11.21 -9.97
C TYR A 30 3.79 -10.26 -10.54
N LEU A 31 2.68 -10.77 -11.10
CA LEU A 31 1.51 -9.95 -11.43
C LEU A 31 0.98 -9.20 -10.19
N ASP A 32 0.82 -9.89 -9.06
CA ASP A 32 0.39 -9.28 -7.80
C ASP A 32 1.38 -8.20 -7.33
N CYS A 33 2.70 -8.46 -7.44
CA CYS A 33 3.73 -7.47 -7.15
C CYS A 33 3.61 -6.21 -8.02
N VAL A 34 3.38 -6.38 -9.33
CA VAL A 34 3.24 -5.28 -10.29
C VAL A 34 1.98 -4.45 -10.00
N ILE A 35 0.85 -5.10 -9.73
CA ILE A 35 -0.40 -4.43 -9.37
C ILE A 35 -0.22 -3.67 -8.05
N SER A 36 0.42 -4.30 -7.06
CA SER A 36 0.62 -3.69 -5.75
C SER A 36 1.49 -2.43 -5.83
N GLU A 37 2.58 -2.46 -6.61
CA GLU A 37 3.44 -1.31 -6.84
C GLU A 37 2.75 -0.20 -7.65
N ALA A 38 1.90 -0.56 -8.62
CA ALA A 38 1.07 0.41 -9.33
C ALA A 38 0.11 1.14 -8.39
N LEU A 39 -0.54 0.41 -7.48
CA LEU A 39 -1.44 0.99 -6.48
C LEU A 39 -0.69 1.80 -5.41
N ARG A 40 0.59 1.51 -5.14
CA ARG A 40 1.43 2.32 -4.25
C ARG A 40 1.81 3.65 -4.92
N LEU A 41 2.30 3.60 -6.16
CA LEU A 41 2.81 4.78 -6.85
C LEU A 41 1.67 5.69 -7.36
N TRP A 42 0.53 5.09 -7.72
CA TRP A 42 -0.66 5.79 -8.18
C TRP A 42 -1.91 5.32 -7.41
N PRO A 43 -2.04 5.69 -6.13
CA PRO A 43 -3.17 5.29 -5.32
C PRO A 43 -4.46 5.92 -5.83
N LEU A 44 -5.55 5.14 -5.83
CA LEU A 44 -6.89 5.62 -6.17
C LEU A 44 -7.34 6.74 -5.20
N PRO A 45 -7.37 6.52 -3.88
CA PRO A 45 -7.55 7.61 -2.92
C PRO A 45 -6.19 8.28 -2.62
N VAL A 46 -6.05 9.56 -2.95
CA VAL A 46 -4.87 10.36 -2.55
C VAL A 46 -4.86 10.67 -1.04
N GLY A 47 -6.02 10.56 -0.38
CA GLY A 47 -6.18 10.66 1.07
C GLY A 47 -7.51 10.08 1.53
N LEU A 48 -7.60 9.77 2.83
CA LEU A 48 -8.84 9.32 3.50
C LEU A 48 -9.23 10.37 4.53
N ASP A 49 -10.52 10.65 4.68
CA ASP A 49 -11.01 11.64 5.65
C ASP A 49 -11.95 11.04 6.70
N ARG A 50 -11.96 11.65 7.90
CA ARG A 50 -12.92 11.35 8.97
C ARG A 50 -13.34 12.63 9.66
N MET A 51 -14.61 12.73 10.03
CA MET A 51 -15.13 13.79 10.88
C MET A 51 -15.20 13.31 12.33
N CYS A 52 -14.60 14.06 13.25
CA CYS A 52 -14.64 13.72 14.66
C CYS A 52 -16.04 13.98 15.25
N VAL A 53 -16.74 12.93 15.67
CA VAL A 53 -18.13 13.06 16.19
C VAL A 53 -18.22 13.35 17.69
N ARG A 54 -17.10 13.20 18.40
CA ARG A 54 -16.94 13.47 19.83
C ARG A 54 -15.47 13.74 20.13
N ASP A 55 -15.18 14.61 21.09
CA ASP A 55 -13.79 14.85 21.53
C ASP A 55 -13.06 13.53 21.80
N TYR A 56 -11.89 13.36 21.18
CA TYR A 56 -11.07 12.16 21.27
C TYR A 56 -9.65 12.54 21.69
N ASN A 57 -9.21 12.04 22.83
CA ASN A 57 -7.85 12.24 23.32
C ASN A 57 -6.94 11.15 22.74
N MET A 58 -6.04 11.54 21.82
CA MET A 58 -5.03 10.66 21.23
C MET A 58 -3.80 10.46 22.14
N GLY A 59 -3.79 11.07 23.33
CA GLY A 59 -2.66 11.09 24.24
C GLY A 59 -1.54 12.02 23.76
N ARG A 60 -0.32 11.78 24.25
CA ARG A 60 0.86 12.55 23.83
C ARG A 60 1.32 12.10 22.45
N ALA A 61 1.46 13.05 21.52
CA ALA A 61 1.87 12.76 20.14
C ALA A 61 3.28 12.15 20.03
N ASN A 62 4.17 12.49 20.96
CA ASN A 62 5.52 11.91 21.10
C ASN A 62 6.10 12.22 22.49
N GLU A 63 7.27 11.65 22.79
CA GLU A 63 7.96 11.82 24.09
C GLU A 63 8.24 13.28 24.48
N LYS A 64 8.36 14.17 23.49
CA LYS A 64 8.64 15.60 23.69
C LYS A 64 7.38 16.42 23.94
N SER A 65 6.20 15.84 23.75
CA SER A 65 4.92 16.54 23.85
C SER A 65 4.57 16.86 25.31
N LYS A 66 4.40 18.16 25.61
CA LYS A 66 4.01 18.63 26.96
C LYS A 66 2.50 18.59 27.23
N LYS A 67 1.70 18.39 26.20
CA LYS A 67 0.24 18.35 26.24
C LYS A 67 -0.28 17.19 25.39
N ASP A 68 -1.47 16.73 25.74
CA ASP A 68 -2.19 15.74 24.96
C ASP A 68 -2.70 16.35 23.65
N PHE A 69 -2.70 15.54 22.60
CA PHE A 69 -3.33 15.84 21.33
C PHE A 69 -4.79 15.43 21.40
N ILE A 70 -5.68 16.43 21.48
CA ILE A 70 -7.12 16.22 21.56
C ILE A 70 -7.72 16.66 20.22
N ILE A 71 -8.37 15.71 19.55
CA ILE A 71 -9.16 16.00 18.36
C ILE A 71 -10.57 16.36 18.83
N ARG A 72 -11.02 17.57 18.50
CA ARG A 72 -12.31 18.10 18.95
C ARG A 72 -13.44 17.66 18.05
N LYS A 73 -14.63 17.52 18.62
CA LYS A 73 -15.85 17.30 17.85
C LYS A 73 -15.99 18.36 16.75
N GLY A 74 -16.22 17.92 15.52
CA GLY A 74 -16.33 18.76 14.34
C GLY A 74 -15.02 19.01 13.60
N GLU A 75 -13.88 18.53 14.11
CA GLU A 75 -12.62 18.57 13.37
C GLU A 75 -12.54 17.43 12.35
N GLY A 76 -12.08 17.78 11.15
CA GLY A 76 -11.75 16.82 10.09
C GLY A 76 -10.32 16.30 10.25
N ILE A 77 -10.14 15.00 10.06
CA ILE A 77 -8.84 14.33 10.02
C ILE A 77 -8.64 13.84 8.59
N VAL A 78 -7.44 14.05 8.04
CA VAL A 78 -7.03 13.50 6.74
C VAL A 78 -5.83 12.59 6.94
N VAL A 79 -5.92 11.37 6.44
CA VAL A 79 -4.81 10.42 6.30
C VAL A 79 -4.21 10.61 4.90
N PRO A 80 -2.98 11.11 4.77
CA PRO A 80 -2.40 11.45 3.47
C PRO A 80 -1.80 10.22 2.79
N VAL A 81 -2.65 9.37 2.20
CA VAL A 81 -2.27 8.10 1.56
C VAL A 81 -1.14 8.30 0.55
N TYR A 82 -1.27 9.27 -0.35
CA TYR A 82 -0.24 9.55 -1.37
C TYR A 82 1.11 9.89 -0.72
N SER A 83 1.13 10.75 0.30
CA SER A 83 2.35 11.16 0.98
C SER A 83 3.00 9.98 1.71
N ILE A 84 2.22 9.13 2.38
CA ILE A 84 2.73 7.94 3.07
C ILE A 84 3.35 6.96 2.07
N HIS A 85 2.68 6.72 0.94
CA HIS A 85 3.17 5.82 -0.11
C HIS A 85 4.46 6.31 -0.78
N HIS A 86 4.73 7.62 -0.74
CA HIS A 86 5.91 8.26 -1.32
C HIS A 86 6.93 8.71 -0.28
N ASP A 87 6.76 8.34 0.99
CA ASP A 87 7.69 8.69 2.03
C ASP A 87 8.96 7.79 1.91
N PRO A 88 10.15 8.37 1.68
CA PRO A 88 11.38 7.59 1.56
C PRO A 88 11.77 6.86 2.85
N GLU A 89 11.22 7.23 4.01
CA GLU A 89 11.39 6.48 5.26
C GLU A 89 10.76 5.07 5.17
N TYR A 90 9.62 4.95 4.47
CA TYR A 90 8.90 3.69 4.32
C TYR A 90 9.16 3.02 2.97
N PHE A 91 9.41 3.79 1.93
CA PHE A 91 9.64 3.30 0.56
C PHE A 91 10.89 3.96 -0.05
N PRO A 92 12.08 3.35 0.09
CA PRO A 92 13.32 3.87 -0.49
C PRO A 92 13.23 4.03 -2.00
N GLU A 93 13.75 5.10 -2.59
CA GLU A 93 13.50 5.46 -4.01
C GLU A 93 11.99 5.54 -4.32
N PRO A 94 11.19 6.36 -3.62
CA PRO A 94 9.72 6.24 -3.60
C PRO A 94 9.03 6.46 -4.94
N TYR A 95 9.69 7.14 -5.89
CA TYR A 95 9.16 7.42 -7.22
C TYR A 95 9.58 6.38 -8.27
N LYS A 96 10.46 5.44 -7.92
CA LYS A 96 10.86 4.35 -8.79
C LYS A 96 9.81 3.25 -8.71
N PHE A 97 9.27 2.87 -9.87
CA PHE A 97 8.38 1.73 -10.00
C PHE A 97 9.19 0.44 -9.85
N ASP A 98 9.09 -0.19 -8.67
CA ASP A 98 9.83 -1.39 -8.30
C ASP A 98 8.89 -2.47 -7.74
N PRO A 99 8.37 -3.38 -8.59
CA PRO A 99 7.50 -4.47 -8.16
C PRO A 99 8.13 -5.38 -7.09
N ASP A 100 9.46 -5.53 -7.10
CA ASP A 100 10.12 -6.48 -6.20
C ASP A 100 9.99 -6.04 -4.73
N ARG A 101 9.53 -4.82 -4.41
CA ARG A 101 9.13 -4.41 -3.04
C ARG A 101 8.08 -5.32 -2.42
N PHE A 102 7.17 -5.83 -3.25
CA PHE A 102 6.04 -6.67 -2.85
C PHE A 102 6.33 -8.16 -3.02
N SER A 103 7.56 -8.55 -3.41
CA SER A 103 7.94 -9.95 -3.50
C SER A 103 7.90 -10.64 -2.14
N GLU A 104 7.80 -11.96 -2.12
CA GLU A 104 7.81 -12.75 -0.88
C GLU A 104 9.03 -12.44 0.00
N GLU A 105 10.19 -12.21 -0.64
CA GLU A 105 11.44 -11.86 0.02
C GLU A 105 11.42 -10.46 0.63
N ASN A 106 10.63 -9.53 0.10
CA ASN A 106 10.70 -8.11 0.49
C ASN A 106 9.46 -7.58 1.20
N LYS A 107 8.29 -8.22 1.05
CA LYS A 107 7.02 -7.74 1.61
C LYS A 107 7.04 -7.55 3.12
N HIS A 108 7.88 -8.30 3.83
CA HIS A 108 8.07 -8.18 5.28
C HIS A 108 8.73 -6.85 5.70
N ASN A 109 9.38 -6.14 4.77
CA ASN A 109 9.95 -4.82 5.01
C ASN A 109 8.88 -3.71 5.00
N ILE A 110 7.71 -3.97 4.40
CA ILE A 110 6.61 -3.00 4.35
C ILE A 110 6.02 -2.85 5.75
N LYS A 111 6.09 -1.63 6.29
CA LYS A 111 5.59 -1.36 7.63
C LYS A 111 4.05 -1.40 7.63
N PRO A 112 3.44 -1.98 8.68
CA PRO A 112 1.99 -1.91 8.83
C PRO A 112 1.50 -0.47 8.74
N MET A 113 0.37 -0.25 8.07
CA MET A 113 -0.24 1.06 7.85
C MET A 113 0.58 2.03 6.99
N THR A 114 1.56 1.56 6.20
CA THR A 114 2.24 2.42 5.20
C THR A 114 1.88 2.08 3.76
N TYR A 115 1.37 0.87 3.50
CA TYR A 115 0.70 0.52 2.25
C TYR A 115 -0.81 0.42 2.50
N ILE A 116 -1.58 1.34 1.91
CA ILE A 116 -3.01 1.56 2.19
C ILE A 116 -3.80 1.81 0.88
N PRO A 117 -3.70 0.93 -0.12
CA PRO A 117 -4.32 1.14 -1.43
C PRO A 117 -5.87 1.11 -1.38
N PHE A 118 -6.44 0.46 -0.37
CA PHE A 118 -7.89 0.21 -0.24
C PHE A 118 -8.50 0.74 1.06
N GLY A 119 -7.80 1.61 1.77
CA GLY A 119 -8.23 2.10 3.08
C GLY A 119 -7.69 1.31 4.27
N VAL A 120 -8.14 1.69 5.47
CA VAL A 120 -7.80 1.12 6.78
C VAL A 120 -9.02 0.46 7.39
#